data_AF-A0A820P865-F1
#
_entry.id   AF-A0A820P865-F1
#
_cell.length_a   1.000
_cell.length_b   1.000
_cell.length_c   1.000
_cell.angle_alpha   90.00
_cell.angle_beta   90.00
_cell.angle_gamma   90.00
#
_symmetry.space_group_name_H-M   'P 1'
#
loop_
_entity.id
_entity.type
_entity.pdbx_description
1 polymer ?
#
loop_
_entity_poly.entity_id
_entity_poly.type
_entity_poly.pdbx_seq_one_letter_code
_entity_poly.pdbx_strand_id
1 'polypeptide(L)'
;QANVRNELELLGMDTSKVSVGEDLIAPVPNGGVVIISGTGSNCVVYNQDGSSKRAGGWGHLLGDEGGAYWIAQRAIKRVFDHDDNLNLSRYDLTRLSNEIKAYFKVQHISQLLNYFYKNFQKDFIARFTKVIAE
;
A
#
# COMPACT_ATOMS: atom_id res chain seq x y z
N GLN A 1 6.66 8.63 19.06
CA GLN A 1 5.60 8.38 20.06
C GLN A 1 5.65 9.37 21.23
N ALA A 2 6.81 9.66 21.83
CA ALA A 2 6.92 10.67 22.90
C ALA A 2 6.53 12.11 22.50
N ASN A 3 6.79 12.52 21.25
CA ASN A 3 6.57 13.91 20.83
C ASN A 3 5.09 14.30 20.62
N VAL A 4 4.20 13.37 20.31
CA VAL A 4 2.78 13.69 20.00
C VAL A 4 1.97 13.89 21.28
N ARG A 5 2.21 13.10 22.33
CA ARG A 5 1.53 13.28 23.62
C ARG A 5 1.91 14.61 24.28
N ASN A 6 3.19 14.96 24.25
CA ASN A 6 3.69 16.22 24.81
C ASN A 6 3.04 17.44 24.12
N GLU A 7 2.87 17.41 22.79
CA GLU A 7 2.18 18.47 22.03
C GLU A 7 0.68 18.59 22.39
N LEU A 8 -0.01 17.47 22.61
CA LEU A 8 -1.44 17.46 22.98
C LEU A 8 -1.69 17.99 24.41
N GLU A 9 -0.76 17.73 25.34
CA GLU A 9 -0.80 18.30 26.69
C GLU A 9 -0.58 19.82 26.67
N LEU A 10 0.34 20.31 25.82
CA LEU A 10 0.57 21.75 25.63
C LEU A 10 -0.66 22.48 25.06
N LEU A 11 -1.51 21.77 24.33
CA LEU A 11 -2.79 22.27 23.79
C LEU A 11 -3.97 22.15 24.75
N GLY A 12 -3.75 21.70 25.99
CA GLY A 12 -4.79 21.58 27.02
C GLY A 12 -5.77 20.42 26.81
N MET A 13 -5.41 19.43 25.98
CA MET A 13 -6.23 18.24 25.77
C MET A 13 -5.97 17.19 26.87
N ASP A 14 -7.04 16.58 27.39
CA ASP A 14 -6.96 15.47 28.34
C ASP A 14 -6.40 14.21 27.64
N THR A 15 -5.10 13.98 27.81
CA THR A 15 -4.37 12.85 27.20
C THR A 15 -4.66 11.50 27.87
N SER A 16 -5.39 11.46 29.00
CA SER A 16 -5.78 10.20 29.67
C SER A 16 -6.72 9.33 28.84
N LYS A 17 -7.36 9.92 27.82
CA LYS A 17 -8.25 9.25 26.86
C LYS A 17 -7.65 9.14 25.45
N VAL A 18 -6.40 9.55 25.26
CA VAL A 18 -5.74 9.56 23.95
C VAL A 18 -4.75 8.40 23.82
N SER A 19 -5.14 7.38 23.05
CA SER A 19 -4.25 6.32 22.60
C SER A 19 -3.61 6.72 21.27
N VAL A 20 -2.32 7.08 21.29
CA VAL A 20 -1.51 7.23 20.07
C VAL A 20 -0.90 5.86 19.77
N GLY A 21 -1.45 5.16 18.78
CA GLY A 21 -1.00 3.85 18.33
C GLY A 21 -0.44 3.88 16.90
N GLU A 22 0.18 2.78 16.48
CA GLU A 22 0.28 2.47 15.05
C GLU A 22 -1.16 2.33 14.49
N ASP A 23 -1.36 2.49 13.17
CA ASP A 23 -2.66 2.37 12.47
C ASP A 23 -3.48 1.10 12.83
N LEU A 24 -2.83 0.12 13.46
CA LEU A 24 -3.40 -1.18 13.82
C LEU A 24 -3.89 -1.31 15.26
N ILE A 25 -3.67 -0.33 16.14
CA ILE A 25 -4.18 -0.43 17.52
C ILE A 25 -5.69 -0.16 17.52
N ALA A 26 -6.47 -1.22 17.30
CA ALA A 26 -7.89 -1.24 17.62
C ALA A 26 -8.05 -1.83 19.03
N PRO A 27 -8.73 -1.17 19.98
CA PRO A 27 -9.14 -1.82 21.20
C PRO A 27 -10.21 -2.85 20.84
N VAL A 28 -9.81 -4.11 20.65
CA VAL A 28 -10.69 -5.28 20.52
C VAL A 28 -10.76 -5.95 21.89
N PRO A 29 -11.80 -5.68 22.72
CA PRO A 29 -11.83 -6.06 24.13
C PRO A 29 -11.73 -7.58 24.35
N ASN A 30 -12.09 -8.38 23.35
CA ASN A 30 -12.07 -9.84 23.38
C ASN A 30 -11.09 -10.44 22.37
N GLY A 31 -10.07 -9.68 21.95
CA GLY A 31 -9.20 -10.03 20.84
C GLY A 31 -9.89 -9.92 19.47
N GLY A 32 -9.09 -10.00 18.41
CA GLY A 32 -9.58 -9.84 17.04
C GLY A 32 -8.45 -9.74 16.01
N VAL A 33 -8.83 -9.69 14.74
CA VAL A 33 -7.90 -9.52 13.61
C VAL A 33 -8.20 -8.19 12.93
N VAL A 34 -7.17 -7.37 12.74
CA VAL A 34 -7.22 -6.13 11.98
C VAL A 34 -6.45 -6.33 10.70
N ILE A 35 -7.11 -6.10 9.55
CA ILE A 35 -6.50 -6.14 8.22
C ILE A 35 -6.63 -4.76 7.59
N ILE A 36 -5.51 -4.22 7.14
CA ILE A 36 -5.45 -2.98 6.38
C ILE A 36 -5.04 -3.34 4.95
N SER A 37 -5.83 -2.88 3.98
CA SER A 37 -5.51 -2.93 2.55
C SER A 37 -5.90 -1.58 1.93
N GLY A 38 -4.96 -0.64 1.98
CA GLY A 38 -5.07 0.68 1.38
C GLY A 38 -3.93 0.89 0.39
N THR A 39 -3.22 2.02 0.47
CA THR A 39 -2.00 2.24 -0.32
C THR A 39 -0.93 1.17 -0.06
N GLY A 40 -0.81 0.71 1.18
CA GLY A 40 -0.04 -0.48 1.58
C GLY A 40 -0.94 -1.51 2.27
N SER A 41 -0.35 -2.51 2.91
CA SER A 41 -1.11 -3.52 3.65
C SER A 41 -0.44 -3.95 4.95
N ASN A 42 -1.27 -4.37 5.90
CA ASN A 42 -0.82 -4.88 7.19
C ASN A 42 -1.89 -5.78 7.83
N CYS A 43 -1.47 -6.72 8.66
CA CYS A 43 -2.36 -7.59 9.42
C CYS A 43 -1.85 -7.75 10.85
N VAL A 44 -2.72 -7.55 11.83
CA VAL A 44 -2.42 -7.80 13.24
C VAL A 44 -3.52 -8.65 13.87
N VAL A 45 -3.12 -9.63 14.66
CA VAL A 45 -3.98 -10.39 15.55
C VAL A 45 -3.72 -9.93 16.98
N TYR A 46 -4.78 -9.63 17.71
CA TYR A 46 -4.79 -9.40 19.15
C TYR A 46 -5.49 -10.57 19.82
N ASN A 47 -4.82 -11.22 20.76
CA ASN A 47 -5.38 -12.32 21.55
C ASN A 47 -6.01 -11.78 22.85
N GLN A 48 -6.88 -12.59 23.45
CA GLN A 48 -7.55 -12.25 24.72
C GLN A 48 -6.58 -12.15 25.90
N ASP A 49 -5.43 -12.83 25.82
CA ASP A 49 -4.37 -12.77 26.83
C ASP A 49 -3.50 -11.51 26.74
N GLY A 50 -3.86 -10.56 25.86
CA GLY A 50 -3.13 -9.32 25.62
C GLY A 50 -1.92 -9.47 24.68
N SER A 51 -1.60 -10.67 24.21
CA SER A 51 -0.53 -10.87 23.23
C SER A 51 -0.99 -10.45 21.82
N SER A 52 -0.03 -10.08 20.97
CA SER A 52 -0.31 -9.72 19.57
C SER A 52 0.72 -10.31 18.61
N LYS A 53 0.30 -10.60 17.38
CA LYS A 53 1.18 -11.00 16.28
C LYS A 53 0.88 -10.16 15.04
N ARG A 54 1.93 -9.75 14.31
CA ARG A 54 1.82 -8.96 13.08
C ARG A 54 2.36 -9.74 11.88
N ALA A 55 1.72 -9.57 10.73
CA ALA A 55 2.20 -10.00 9.44
C ALA A 55 2.12 -8.84 8.43
N GLY A 56 3.22 -8.57 7.72
CA GLY A 56 3.31 -7.45 6.78
C GLY A 56 3.61 -6.11 7.47
N GLY A 57 3.23 -5.01 6.80
CA GLY A 57 3.59 -3.66 7.25
C GLY A 57 5.04 -3.25 6.98
N TRP A 58 5.77 -4.01 6.16
CA TRP A 58 7.17 -3.75 5.82
C TRP A 58 7.36 -2.67 4.76
N GLY A 59 6.27 -2.14 4.23
CA GLY A 59 6.27 -1.16 3.15
C GLY A 59 6.53 -1.78 1.78
N HIS A 60 6.45 -0.93 0.77
CA HIS A 60 6.35 -1.31 -0.63
C HIS A 60 7.57 -1.99 -1.25
N LEU A 61 8.74 -1.90 -0.61
CA LEU A 61 9.96 -2.58 -1.08
C LEU A 61 10.05 -4.02 -0.58
N LEU A 62 9.50 -4.30 0.60
CA LEU A 62 9.70 -5.56 1.32
C LEU A 62 8.38 -6.26 1.69
N GLY A 63 7.25 -5.75 1.22
CA GLY A 63 5.93 -6.29 1.51
C GLY A 63 4.81 -5.47 0.86
N ASP A 64 3.79 -5.12 1.64
CA ASP A 64 2.53 -4.52 1.20
C ASP A 64 1.71 -5.41 0.24
N GLU A 65 1.88 -6.73 0.30
CA GLU A 65 1.09 -7.68 -0.48
C GLU A 65 -0.42 -7.46 -0.25
N GLY A 66 -1.17 -7.39 -1.35
CA GLY A 66 -2.61 -7.10 -1.29
C GLY A 66 -2.98 -5.63 -1.07
N GLY A 67 -2.00 -4.73 -0.90
CA GLY A 67 -2.23 -3.29 -0.96
C GLY A 67 -2.33 -2.76 -2.40
N ALA A 68 -2.89 -1.58 -2.57
CA ALA A 68 -3.08 -0.94 -3.86
C ALA A 68 -1.75 -0.65 -4.59
N TYR A 69 -0.67 -0.32 -3.88
CA TYR A 69 0.65 -0.22 -4.53
C TYR A 69 1.08 -1.56 -5.14
N TRP A 70 0.92 -2.66 -4.40
CA TRP A 70 1.33 -3.98 -4.84
C TRP A 70 0.53 -4.46 -6.06
N ILE A 71 -0.79 -4.21 -6.07
CA ILE A 71 -1.65 -4.54 -7.22
C ILE A 71 -1.21 -3.75 -8.47
N ALA A 72 -1.05 -2.43 -8.35
CA ALA A 72 -0.61 -1.58 -9.44
C ALA A 72 0.78 -1.99 -9.97
N GLN A 73 1.74 -2.23 -9.07
CA GLN A 73 3.09 -2.67 -9.44
C GLN A 73 3.06 -4.00 -10.19
N ARG A 74 2.25 -4.96 -9.75
CA ARG A 74 2.14 -6.26 -10.42
C ARG A 74 1.51 -6.16 -11.80
N ALA A 75 0.51 -5.31 -11.97
CA ALA A 75 -0.10 -5.06 -13.27
C ALA A 75 0.91 -4.44 -14.25
N ILE A 76 1.67 -3.45 -13.81
CA ILE A 76 2.75 -2.84 -14.60
C ILE A 76 3.82 -3.87 -14.93
N LYS A 77 4.29 -4.63 -13.94
CA LYS A 77 5.31 -5.68 -14.14
C LYS A 77 4.85 -6.74 -15.14
N ARG A 78 3.56 -7.07 -15.15
CA ARG A 78 2.97 -8.03 -16.09
C ARG A 78 3.13 -7.60 -17.54
N VAL A 79 2.97 -6.30 -17.82
CA VAL A 79 3.18 -5.71 -19.15
C VAL A 79 4.65 -5.74 -19.51
N PHE A 80 5.55 -5.32 -18.62
CA PHE A 80 7.01 -5.44 -18.83
C PHE A 80 7.42 -6.88 -19.16
N ASP A 81 6.99 -7.86 -18.36
CA ASP A 81 7.34 -9.27 -18.58
C ASP A 81 6.84 -9.82 -19.90
N HIS A 82 5.68 -9.34 -20.36
CA HIS A 82 5.11 -9.76 -21.63
C HIS A 82 5.86 -9.13 -22.80
N ASP A 83 6.11 -7.82 -22.75
CA ASP A 83 6.83 -7.07 -23.78
C ASP A 83 8.28 -7.56 -23.92
N ASP A 84 8.94 -7.92 -22.81
CA ASP A 84 10.31 -8.45 -22.78
C ASP A 84 10.39 -9.96 -23.09
N ASN A 85 9.27 -10.63 -23.40
CA ASN A 85 9.17 -12.09 -23.59
C ASN A 85 9.69 -12.94 -22.39
N LEU A 86 9.72 -12.38 -21.18
CA LEU A 86 10.20 -13.09 -19.98
C LEU A 86 9.13 -14.01 -19.39
N ASN A 87 7.89 -13.54 -19.35
CA ASN A 87 6.74 -14.32 -18.91
C ASN A 87 5.52 -13.85 -19.67
N LEU A 88 5.11 -14.59 -20.70
CA LEU A 88 4.03 -14.18 -21.59
C LEU A 88 2.66 -14.27 -20.91
N SER A 89 1.80 -13.29 -21.20
CA SER A 89 0.40 -13.32 -20.77
C SER A 89 -0.43 -14.26 -21.62
N ARG A 90 -1.33 -14.97 -20.95
CA ARG A 90 -2.38 -15.78 -21.59
C ARG A 90 -3.56 -14.91 -22.05
N TYR A 91 -3.62 -13.69 -21.53
CA TYR A 91 -4.67 -12.70 -21.79
C TYR A 91 -4.09 -11.53 -22.58
N ASP A 92 -4.91 -10.94 -23.45
CA ASP A 92 -4.57 -9.71 -24.15
C ASP A 92 -4.33 -8.56 -23.15
N LEU A 93 -3.13 -7.97 -23.20
CA LEU A 93 -2.73 -6.87 -22.34
C LEU A 93 -2.91 -5.49 -22.99
N THR A 94 -3.47 -5.41 -24.20
CA THR A 94 -3.60 -4.15 -24.95
C THR A 94 -4.33 -3.08 -24.15
N ARG A 95 -5.46 -3.42 -23.52
CA ARG A 95 -6.21 -2.50 -22.66
C ARG A 95 -5.37 -2.00 -21.49
N LEU A 96 -4.75 -2.93 -20.74
CA LEU A 96 -3.92 -2.60 -19.57
C LEU A 96 -2.72 -1.72 -19.96
N SER A 97 -2.04 -2.05 -21.07
CA SER A 97 -0.92 -1.25 -21.59
C SER A 97 -1.36 0.18 -21.95
N ASN A 98 -2.53 0.33 -22.55
CA ASN A 98 -3.10 1.65 -22.89
C ASN A 98 -3.49 2.44 -21.64
N GLU A 99 -4.10 1.80 -20.64
CA GLU A 99 -4.45 2.42 -19.36
C GLU A 99 -3.22 2.88 -18.58
N ILE A 100 -2.15 2.07 -18.55
CA ILE A 100 -0.87 2.46 -17.96
C ILE A 100 -0.32 3.70 -18.67
N LYS A 101 -0.25 3.68 -20.01
CA LYS A 101 0.24 4.82 -20.80
C LYS A 101 -0.57 6.09 -20.54
N ALA A 102 -1.90 5.98 -20.50
CA ALA A 102 -2.79 7.10 -20.24
C ALA A 102 -2.63 7.65 -18.82
N TYR A 103 -2.62 6.78 -17.80
CA TYR A 103 -2.51 7.18 -16.39
C TYR A 103 -1.18 7.87 -16.08
N PHE A 104 -0.08 7.26 -16.52
CA PHE A 104 1.27 7.80 -16.32
C PHE A 104 1.64 8.87 -17.35
N LYS A 105 0.78 9.17 -18.32
CA LYS A 105 1.01 10.15 -19.39
C LYS A 105 2.32 9.90 -20.15
N VAL A 106 2.55 8.63 -20.49
CA VAL A 106 3.74 8.17 -21.21
C VAL A 106 3.38 7.58 -22.57
N GLN A 107 4.27 7.72 -23.54
CA GLN A 107 4.11 7.11 -24.86
C GLN A 107 4.66 5.68 -24.88
N HIS A 108 5.75 5.44 -24.14
CA HIS A 108 6.42 4.15 -24.05
C HIS A 108 6.51 3.70 -22.60
N ILE A 109 6.30 2.40 -22.36
CA ILE A 109 6.32 1.79 -21.02
C ILE A 109 7.70 1.98 -20.32
N SER A 110 8.78 2.04 -21.09
CA SER A 110 10.13 2.35 -20.57
C SER A 110 10.23 3.71 -19.85
N GLN A 111 9.37 4.67 -20.16
CA GLN A 111 9.34 5.97 -19.48
C GLN A 111 8.86 5.88 -18.03
N LEU A 112 8.23 4.76 -17.63
CA LEU A 112 7.82 4.50 -16.25
C LEU A 112 9.00 4.46 -15.28
N LEU A 113 10.23 4.19 -15.75
CA LEU A 113 11.42 4.22 -14.90
C LEU A 113 11.56 5.56 -14.16
N ASN A 114 11.14 6.69 -14.76
CA ASN A 114 11.15 7.97 -14.07
C ASN A 114 10.20 8.00 -12.87
N TYR A 115 9.04 7.35 -12.93
CA TYR A 115 8.06 7.28 -11.84
C TYR A 115 8.47 6.33 -10.71
N PHE A 116 9.32 5.35 -11.00
CA PHE A 116 9.79 4.39 -9.97
C PHE A 116 11.15 4.77 -9.36
N TYR A 117 12.00 5.51 -10.07
CA TYR A 117 13.36 5.80 -9.62
C TYR A 117 13.65 7.28 -9.36
N LYS A 118 13.05 8.22 -10.10
CA LYS A 118 13.37 9.66 -9.98
C LYS A 118 12.29 10.45 -9.24
N ASN A 119 11.04 10.28 -9.65
CA ASN A 119 9.88 11.04 -9.18
C ASN A 119 8.90 10.12 -8.44
N PHE A 120 9.43 9.28 -7.54
CA PHE A 120 8.65 8.25 -6.88
C PHE A 120 7.59 8.84 -5.96
N GLN A 121 6.33 8.47 -6.21
CA GLN A 121 5.17 8.79 -5.37
C GLN A 121 4.32 7.54 -5.20
N LYS A 122 4.47 6.87 -4.06
CA LYS A 122 3.82 5.57 -3.77
C LYS A 122 2.30 5.65 -3.90
N ASP A 123 1.70 6.70 -3.34
CA ASP A 123 0.26 6.92 -3.35
C ASP A 123 -0.27 7.19 -4.77
N PHE A 124 0.47 7.95 -5.58
CA PHE A 124 0.15 8.16 -6.99
C PHE A 124 0.17 6.83 -7.76
N ILE A 125 1.19 5.99 -7.57
CA ILE A 125 1.24 4.67 -8.21
C ILE A 125 0.10 3.77 -7.71
N ALA A 126 -0.16 3.76 -6.41
CA ALA A 126 -1.22 2.94 -5.81
C ALA A 126 -2.63 3.30 -6.33
N ARG A 127 -2.90 4.58 -6.58
CA ARG A 127 -4.18 5.06 -7.15
C ARG A 127 -4.47 4.46 -8.54
N PHE A 128 -3.45 3.98 -9.28
CA PHE A 128 -3.66 3.27 -10.54
C PHE A 128 -4.51 2.00 -10.35
N THR A 129 -4.49 1.38 -9.17
CA THR A 129 -5.36 0.22 -8.85
C THR A 129 -6.83 0.50 -9.06
N LYS A 130 -7.28 1.76 -8.86
CA LYS A 130 -8.66 2.14 -9.14
C LYS A 130 -8.99 2.02 -10.63
N VAL A 131 -8.06 2.43 -11.51
CA VAL A 131 -8.22 2.32 -12.97
C VAL A 131 -8.29 0.85 -13.40
N ILE A 132 -7.47 -0.02 -12.80
CA ILE A 132 -7.50 -1.46 -13.09
C ILE A 132 -8.83 -2.12 -12.67
N ALA A 133 -9.48 -1.59 -11.64
CA ALA A 133 -10.71 -2.16 -11.07
C ALA A 133 -11.99 -1.76 -11.81
N GLU A 134 -11.92 -0.77 -12.71
CA GLU A 134 -13.03 -0.28 -13.54
C GLU A 134 -13.18 -1.12 -14.83
#